data_AF-A0A373CX05-F1
#
_entry.id   AF-A0A373CX05-F1
#
_cell.length_a   1.000
_cell.length_b   1.000
_cell.length_c   1.000
_cell.angle_alpha   90.00
_cell.angle_beta   90.00
_cell.angle_gamma   90.00
#
_symmetry.space_group_name_H-M   'P 1'
#
loop_
_entity.id
_entity.type
_entity.pdbx_description
1 polymer ?
#
loop_
_entity_poly.entity_id
_entity_poly.type
_entity_poly.pdbx_seq_one_letter_code
_entity_poly.pdbx_strand_id
1 'polypeptide(L)'
;MFLKIGELKRIMKDALKSSGLIVGNTGEWFLVYTEKWGVATELQYLSNKFKAAVIELIGDLPEEGEAYLYNIDEHGLKRAPDLDPVDPYDEWMAAKDVAVKTGVNVRLFAHEYAFYQVKQTHACVAIERRHVEPMISPSDLDKTEGELMPPNPSVRNGTVLYFKNDMMIYWVAAEPMPEKTRNEFLPLLESLDFFNEREEVIPY
;
A
#
# COMPACT_ATOMS: atom_id res chain seq x y z
N MET A 1 1.72 -6.60 12.64
CA MET A 1 1.35 -6.08 11.31
C MET A 1 2.56 -6.15 10.40
N PHE A 2 2.44 -6.63 9.16
CA PHE A 2 3.56 -6.64 8.20
C PHE A 2 4.00 -5.24 7.74
N LEU A 3 3.35 -4.17 8.19
CA LEU A 3 3.75 -2.79 7.94
C LEU A 3 4.58 -2.24 9.11
N LYS A 4 5.68 -1.56 8.80
CA LYS A 4 6.45 -0.79 9.77
C LYS A 4 5.66 0.43 10.22
N ILE A 5 5.21 0.42 11.47
CA ILE A 5 4.42 1.52 12.03
C ILE A 5 5.15 2.88 11.97
N GLY A 6 6.48 2.90 12.12
CA GLY A 6 7.26 4.14 12.00
C GLY A 6 7.17 4.77 10.61
N GLU A 7 7.22 3.94 9.57
CA GLU A 7 7.09 4.37 8.17
C GLU A 7 5.65 4.76 7.83
N LEU A 8 4.67 3.97 8.31
CA LEU A 8 3.26 4.27 8.15
C LEU A 8 2.90 5.62 8.78
N LYS A 9 3.40 5.88 9.99
CA LYS A 9 3.21 7.17 10.68
C LYS A 9 3.82 8.34 9.93
N ARG A 10 4.96 8.14 9.26
CA ARG A 10 5.57 9.17 8.42
C ARG A 10 4.66 9.52 7.23
N ILE A 11 4.18 8.52 6.49
CA ILE A 11 3.32 8.78 5.33
C ILE A 11 1.92 9.29 5.72
N MET A 12 1.38 8.92 6.89
CA MET A 12 0.16 9.51 7.44
C MET A 12 0.34 11.01 7.72
N LYS A 13 1.46 11.41 8.34
CA LYS A 13 1.79 12.82 8.59
C LYS A 13 1.95 13.63 7.31
N ASP A 14 2.55 13.03 6.29
CA ASP A 14 2.71 13.67 4.97
C ASP A 14 1.36 13.84 4.28
N ALA A 15 0.49 12.82 4.34
CA ALA A 15 -0.85 12.85 3.77
C ALA A 15 -1.71 13.96 4.38
N LEU A 16 -1.70 14.10 5.72
CA LEU A 16 -2.43 15.18 6.41
C LEU A 16 -2.07 16.58 5.91
N LYS A 17 -0.84 16.80 5.44
CA LYS A 17 -0.37 18.11 4.94
C LYS A 17 -0.57 18.30 3.43
N SER A 18 -1.05 17.27 2.73
CA SER A 18 -1.08 17.26 1.26
C SER A 18 -2.42 16.74 0.72
N SER A 19 -2.55 15.44 0.52
CA SER A 19 -3.73 14.80 -0.09
C SER A 19 -4.92 14.67 0.86
N GLY A 20 -4.68 14.81 2.16
CA GLY A 20 -5.59 14.40 3.21
C GLY A 20 -5.50 12.92 3.54
N LEU A 21 -5.93 12.60 4.75
CA LEU A 21 -5.92 11.27 5.33
C LEU A 21 -7.35 10.88 5.70
N ILE A 22 -7.85 9.81 5.13
CA ILE A 22 -9.15 9.26 5.49
C ILE A 22 -8.94 8.21 6.58
N VAL A 23 -9.71 8.32 7.65
CA VAL A 23 -9.73 7.32 8.73
C VAL A 23 -11.17 6.91 8.95
N GLY A 24 -11.44 5.61 8.98
CA GLY A 24 -12.79 5.09 9.12
C GLY A 24 -12.86 3.76 9.84
N ASN A 25 -14.06 3.40 10.25
CA ASN A 25 -14.36 2.18 10.98
C ASN A 25 -15.69 1.60 10.48
N THR A 26 -15.65 0.46 9.80
CA THR A 26 -16.86 -0.17 9.23
C THR A 26 -17.59 -1.09 10.21
N GLY A 27 -17.08 -1.27 11.42
CA GLY A 27 -17.52 -2.32 12.37
C GLY A 27 -16.85 -3.68 12.15
N GLU A 28 -16.23 -3.89 10.98
CA GLU A 28 -15.38 -5.05 10.70
C GLU A 28 -13.93 -4.63 10.45
N TRP A 29 -13.74 -3.56 9.67
CA TRP A 29 -12.45 -3.06 9.24
C TRP A 29 -12.17 -1.68 9.83
N PHE A 30 -10.94 -1.50 10.30
CA PHE A 30 -10.38 -0.19 10.56
C PHE A 30 -9.53 0.27 9.38
N LEU A 31 -9.87 1.45 8.84
CA LEU A 31 -9.36 1.98 7.59
C LEU A 31 -8.50 3.21 7.85
N VAL A 32 -7.33 3.27 7.22
CA VAL A 32 -6.51 4.49 7.11
C VAL A 32 -5.96 4.58 5.70
N TYR A 33 -6.39 5.57 4.93
CA TYR A 33 -6.05 5.62 3.51
C TYR A 33 -6.03 7.03 2.91
N THR A 34 -5.52 7.07 1.69
CA THR A 34 -5.46 8.21 0.78
C THR A 34 -5.88 7.73 -0.60
N GLU A 35 -5.88 8.61 -1.60
CA GLU A 35 -6.05 8.20 -3.00
C GLU A 35 -4.90 7.29 -3.52
N LYS A 36 -3.71 7.35 -2.90
CA LYS A 36 -2.50 6.66 -3.40
C LYS A 36 -2.19 5.36 -2.69
N TRP A 37 -2.60 5.22 -1.46
CA TRP A 37 -2.31 4.04 -0.63
C TRP A 37 -3.32 3.96 0.50
N GLY A 38 -3.47 2.77 1.06
CA GLY A 38 -4.25 2.61 2.27
C GLY A 38 -3.99 1.30 2.97
N VAL A 39 -4.46 1.24 4.21
CA VAL A 39 -4.43 0.06 5.05
C VAL A 39 -5.82 -0.19 5.63
N ALA A 40 -6.21 -1.46 5.60
CA ALA A 40 -7.38 -1.98 6.27
C ALA A 40 -6.94 -3.11 7.18
N THR A 41 -7.32 -3.07 8.44
CA THR A 41 -7.02 -4.12 9.42
C THR A 41 -8.32 -4.57 10.04
N GLU A 42 -8.56 -5.87 10.16
CA GLU A 42 -9.73 -6.36 10.89
C GLU A 42 -9.67 -5.86 12.33
N LEU A 43 -10.79 -5.41 12.89
CA LEU A 43 -10.80 -4.77 14.21
C LEU A 43 -10.22 -5.66 15.32
N GLN A 44 -10.42 -6.98 15.22
CA GLN A 44 -9.87 -7.95 16.16
C GLN A 44 -8.33 -8.02 16.16
N TYR A 45 -7.69 -7.71 15.03
CA TYR A 45 -6.23 -7.71 14.86
C TYR A 45 -5.62 -6.31 14.91
N LEU A 46 -6.43 -5.29 15.20
CA LEU A 46 -5.98 -3.90 15.24
C LEU A 46 -5.05 -3.64 16.43
N SER A 47 -3.74 -3.59 16.16
CA SER A 47 -2.73 -3.43 17.20
C SER A 47 -2.85 -2.11 17.98
N ASN A 48 -2.61 -2.16 19.30
CA ASN A 48 -2.59 -0.97 20.16
C ASN A 48 -1.58 0.08 19.70
N LYS A 49 -0.43 -0.36 19.15
CA LYS A 49 0.60 0.52 18.60
C LYS A 49 0.08 1.30 17.39
N PHE A 50 -0.71 0.67 16.53
CA PHE A 50 -1.31 1.35 15.38
C PHE A 50 -2.44 2.30 15.81
N LYS A 51 -3.33 1.88 16.71
CA LYS A 51 -4.37 2.75 17.31
C LYS A 51 -3.76 4.03 17.90
N ALA A 52 -2.74 3.87 18.74
CA ALA A 52 -2.05 5.00 19.35
C ALA A 52 -1.39 5.93 18.32
N ALA A 53 -0.81 5.37 17.25
CA ALA A 53 -0.22 6.16 16.19
C ALA A 53 -1.25 7.00 15.41
N VAL A 54 -2.48 6.49 15.25
CA VAL A 54 -3.59 7.23 14.61
C VAL A 54 -4.14 8.27 15.57
N ILE A 55 -4.43 7.92 16.82
CA ILE A 55 -4.90 8.86 17.87
C ILE A 55 -3.95 10.04 18.03
N GLU A 56 -2.63 9.82 18.01
CA GLU A 56 -1.64 10.90 18.08
C GLU A 56 -1.79 11.93 16.94
N LEU A 57 -2.29 11.51 15.78
CA LEU A 57 -2.43 12.36 14.60
C LEU A 57 -3.79 13.05 14.51
N ILE A 58 -4.88 12.34 14.85
CA ILE A 58 -6.25 12.81 14.61
C ILE A 58 -7.06 13.08 15.89
N GLY A 59 -6.49 12.80 17.06
CA GLY A 59 -7.10 13.05 18.37
C GLY A 59 -7.93 11.89 18.90
N ASP A 60 -8.89 11.40 18.11
CA ASP A 60 -9.75 10.28 18.48
C ASP A 60 -10.06 9.37 17.29
N LEU A 61 -10.42 8.11 17.55
CA LEU A 61 -10.78 7.15 16.51
C LEU A 61 -12.26 7.31 16.11
N PRO A 62 -12.61 7.13 14.83
CA PRO A 62 -14.01 7.11 14.40
C PRO A 62 -14.80 5.98 15.07
N GLU A 63 -16.08 6.26 15.39
CA GLU A 63 -17.00 5.24 15.86
C GLU A 63 -17.38 4.25 14.74
N GLU A 64 -18.05 3.16 15.09
CA GLU A 64 -18.54 2.19 14.10
C GLU A 64 -19.51 2.84 13.12
N GLY A 65 -19.24 2.67 11.82
CA GLY A 65 -19.99 3.26 10.72
C GLY A 65 -19.50 4.64 10.28
N GLU A 66 -18.51 5.23 10.96
CA GLU A 66 -18.01 6.56 10.65
C GLU A 66 -16.72 6.52 9.83
N ALA A 67 -16.55 7.51 8.93
CA ALA A 67 -15.30 7.73 8.23
C ALA A 67 -15.11 9.21 7.88
N TYR A 68 -13.95 9.75 8.22
CA TYR A 68 -13.68 11.18 8.08
C TYR A 68 -12.42 11.44 7.28
N LEU A 69 -12.43 12.53 6.51
CA LEU A 69 -11.25 13.11 5.87
C LEU A 69 -10.60 14.13 6.80
N TYR A 70 -9.33 13.93 7.11
CA TYR A 70 -8.50 14.81 7.92
C TYR A 70 -7.45 15.54 7.09
N ASN A 71 -7.25 16.82 7.38
CA ASN A 71 -6.22 17.67 6.77
C ASN A 71 -5.62 18.62 7.82
N ILE A 72 -4.37 19.03 7.64
CA ILE A 72 -3.71 20.06 8.44
C ILE A 72 -3.46 21.27 7.55
N ASP A 73 -3.95 22.43 7.98
CA ASP A 73 -3.58 23.72 7.40
C ASP A 73 -2.98 24.66 8.45
N GLU A 74 -2.85 25.94 8.11
CA GLU A 74 -2.31 26.97 8.99
C GLU A 74 -3.07 27.14 10.32
N HIS A 75 -4.33 26.67 10.39
CA HIS A 75 -5.17 26.71 11.59
C HIS A 75 -5.17 25.38 12.37
N GLY A 76 -4.39 24.38 11.93
CA GLY A 76 -4.28 23.08 12.57
C GLY A 76 -5.11 21.99 11.89
N LEU A 77 -5.45 20.95 12.65
CA LEU A 77 -6.19 19.79 12.16
C LEU A 77 -7.65 20.15 11.87
N LYS A 78 -8.10 19.85 10.65
CA LYS A 78 -9.46 19.98 10.16
C LYS A 78 -10.04 18.61 9.82
N ARG A 79 -11.35 18.48 10.03
CA ARG A 79 -12.15 17.32 9.71
C ARG A 79 -13.22 17.73 8.70
N ALA A 80 -13.27 17.04 7.56
CA ALA A 80 -14.33 17.17 6.56
C ALA A 80 -15.51 16.22 6.89
N PRO A 81 -16.67 16.37 6.23
CA PRO A 81 -17.87 15.57 6.55
C PRO A 81 -17.64 14.06 6.38
N ASP A 82 -18.56 13.29 6.97
CA ASP A 82 -18.61 11.83 6.84
C ASP A 82 -18.57 11.40 5.38
N LEU A 83 -17.72 10.41 5.12
CA LEU A 83 -17.59 9.71 3.86
C LEU A 83 -18.20 8.31 4.01
N ASP A 84 -18.75 7.76 2.94
CA ASP A 84 -19.06 6.34 2.91
C ASP A 84 -17.73 5.56 2.92
N PRO A 85 -17.47 4.70 3.91
CA PRO A 85 -16.23 3.94 3.95
C PRO A 85 -16.18 2.95 2.78
N VAL A 86 -15.01 2.90 2.12
CA VAL A 86 -14.73 1.91 1.07
C VAL A 86 -14.61 0.53 1.70
N ASP A 87 -15.17 -0.50 1.05
CA ASP A 87 -14.89 -1.89 1.39
C ASP A 87 -13.57 -2.35 0.71
N PRO A 88 -12.48 -2.49 1.46
CA PRO A 88 -11.18 -2.89 0.91
C PRO A 88 -11.14 -4.37 0.51
N TYR A 89 -12.00 -5.20 1.10
CA TYR A 89 -12.03 -6.64 0.83
C TYR A 89 -12.65 -6.90 -0.54
N ASP A 90 -13.74 -6.22 -0.87
CA ASP A 90 -14.38 -6.31 -2.19
C ASP A 90 -13.43 -5.89 -3.33
N GLU A 91 -12.68 -4.79 -3.13
CA GLU A 91 -11.70 -4.33 -4.11
C GLU A 91 -10.52 -5.33 -4.27
N TRP A 92 -10.04 -5.90 -3.17
CA TRP A 92 -9.03 -6.96 -3.23
C TRP A 92 -9.56 -8.24 -3.90
N MET A 93 -10.79 -8.66 -3.60
CA MET A 93 -11.44 -9.82 -4.24
C MET A 93 -11.61 -9.64 -5.74
N ALA A 94 -11.81 -8.39 -6.20
CA ALA A 94 -11.85 -8.05 -7.61
C ALA A 94 -10.46 -8.04 -8.28
N ALA A 95 -9.36 -8.00 -7.52
CA ALA A 95 -7.98 -8.02 -7.99
C ALA A 95 -7.52 -9.45 -8.34
N LYS A 96 -7.89 -9.92 -9.54
CA LYS A 96 -7.69 -11.33 -9.93
C LYS A 96 -6.32 -11.69 -10.49
N ASP A 97 -5.50 -10.70 -10.84
CA ASP A 97 -4.14 -10.93 -11.32
C ASP A 97 -3.13 -10.86 -10.16
N VAL A 98 -1.91 -11.31 -10.39
CA VAL A 98 -0.81 -11.29 -9.42
C VAL A 98 0.38 -10.58 -10.03
N ALA A 99 1.09 -9.81 -9.21
CA ALA A 99 2.31 -9.11 -9.59
C ALA A 99 3.52 -9.68 -8.85
N VAL A 100 4.67 -9.70 -9.52
CA VAL A 100 5.97 -10.02 -8.90
C VAL A 100 6.88 -8.81 -8.96
N LYS A 101 7.65 -8.57 -7.90
CA LYS A 101 8.63 -7.49 -7.88
C LYS A 101 9.77 -7.81 -8.86
N THR A 102 10.15 -6.86 -9.72
CA THR A 102 11.21 -7.07 -10.72
C THR A 102 12.64 -6.96 -10.15
N GLY A 103 12.79 -6.39 -8.95
CA GLY A 103 14.09 -6.06 -8.37
C GLY A 103 14.75 -4.81 -8.96
N VAL A 104 14.16 -4.21 -10.00
CA VAL A 104 14.65 -2.97 -10.61
C VAL A 104 14.07 -1.77 -9.89
N ASN A 105 14.94 -0.83 -9.50
CA ASN A 105 14.57 0.45 -8.93
C ASN A 105 15.08 1.58 -9.83
N VAL A 106 14.23 2.55 -10.16
CA VAL A 106 14.61 3.71 -10.99
C VAL A 106 14.37 5.00 -10.21
N ARG A 107 15.38 5.87 -10.18
CA ARG A 107 15.24 7.22 -9.62
C ARG A 107 14.78 8.18 -10.71
N LEU A 108 13.62 8.80 -10.52
CA LEU A 108 13.07 9.83 -11.40
C LEU A 108 12.87 11.11 -10.58
N PHE A 109 13.59 12.17 -10.95
CA PHE A 109 13.63 13.42 -10.18
C PHE A 109 13.97 13.17 -8.70
N ALA A 110 13.08 13.55 -7.78
CA ALA A 110 13.24 13.43 -6.34
C ALA A 110 12.80 12.07 -5.76
N HIS A 111 12.21 11.20 -6.58
CA HIS A 111 11.56 9.98 -6.11
C HIS A 111 12.22 8.73 -6.70
N GLU A 112 12.13 7.61 -5.97
CA GLU A 112 12.54 6.29 -6.43
C GLU A 112 11.31 5.44 -6.65
N TYR A 113 11.32 4.63 -7.71
CA TYR A 113 10.20 3.78 -8.09
C TYR A 113 10.65 2.33 -8.17
N ALA A 114 9.86 1.45 -7.56
CA ALA A 114 9.97 0.01 -7.69
C ALA A 114 8.94 -0.47 -8.72
N PHE A 115 9.33 -1.47 -9.51
CA PHE A 115 8.47 -2.01 -10.56
C PHE A 115 7.99 -3.42 -10.20
N TYR A 116 6.72 -3.67 -10.51
CA TYR A 116 6.07 -4.96 -10.34
C TYR A 116 5.51 -5.44 -11.67
N GLN A 117 5.95 -6.60 -12.13
CA GLN A 117 5.44 -7.19 -13.36
C GLN A 117 4.17 -7.97 -13.09
N VAL A 118 3.13 -7.71 -13.87
CA VAL A 118 1.83 -8.39 -13.82
C VAL A 118 1.90 -9.71 -14.58
N LYS A 119 1.43 -10.81 -13.99
CA LYS A 119 1.61 -12.17 -14.54
C LYS A 119 0.96 -12.37 -15.90
N GLN A 120 -0.29 -11.95 -16.07
CA GLN A 120 -1.02 -12.26 -17.32
C GLN A 120 -0.55 -11.42 -18.50
N THR A 121 -0.07 -10.20 -18.25
CA THR A 121 0.18 -9.20 -19.30
C THR A 121 1.66 -8.85 -19.47
N HIS A 122 2.50 -9.23 -18.51
CA HIS A 122 3.89 -8.79 -18.38
C HIS A 122 4.07 -7.27 -18.21
N ALA A 123 2.98 -6.50 -18.17
CA ALA A 123 3.00 -5.06 -17.95
C ALA A 123 3.58 -4.73 -16.58
N CYS A 124 4.28 -3.61 -16.48
CA CYS A 124 4.94 -3.18 -15.26
C CYS A 124 4.17 -2.05 -14.56
N VAL A 125 3.82 -2.30 -13.29
CA VAL A 125 3.23 -1.33 -12.38
C VAL A 125 4.36 -0.59 -11.65
N ALA A 126 4.40 0.73 -11.76
CA ALA A 126 5.39 1.57 -11.11
C ALA A 126 4.85 2.13 -9.79
N ILE A 127 5.52 1.81 -8.69
CA ILE A 127 5.12 2.23 -7.34
C ILE A 127 6.24 3.06 -6.74
N GLU A 128 5.90 4.21 -6.14
CA GLU A 128 6.89 4.98 -5.39
C GLU A 128 7.46 4.11 -4.25
N ARG A 129 8.78 3.90 -4.26
CA ARG A 129 9.50 2.92 -3.45
C ARG A 129 9.20 3.07 -1.95
N ARG A 130 8.98 4.30 -1.47
CA ARG A 130 8.67 4.59 -0.06
C ARG A 130 7.39 3.92 0.44
N HIS A 131 6.46 3.59 -0.46
CA HIS A 131 5.21 2.92 -0.12
C HIS A 131 5.33 1.40 -0.10
N VAL A 132 6.47 0.81 -0.48
CA VAL A 132 6.62 -0.65 -0.52
C VAL A 132 7.83 -1.15 0.27
N GLU A 133 9.04 -0.83 -0.15
CA GLU A 133 10.24 -1.48 0.39
C GLU A 133 10.55 -1.14 1.86
N PRO A 134 10.57 0.14 2.30
CA PRO A 134 10.78 0.42 3.71
C PRO A 134 9.53 0.09 4.54
N MET A 135 8.35 0.08 3.90
CA MET A 135 7.04 -0.08 4.53
C MET A 135 6.75 -1.53 4.92
N ILE A 136 6.91 -2.47 3.99
CA ILE A 136 6.54 -3.88 4.17
C ILE A 136 7.75 -4.63 4.73
N SER A 137 7.59 -5.24 5.91
CA SER A 137 8.70 -5.83 6.65
C SER A 137 8.26 -6.90 7.64
N PRO A 138 9.08 -7.95 7.83
CA PRO A 138 8.82 -8.96 8.87
C PRO A 138 9.08 -8.44 10.29
N SER A 139 9.66 -7.24 10.45
CA SER A 139 10.10 -6.70 11.75
C SER A 139 8.97 -6.42 12.75
N ASP A 140 7.78 -6.05 12.26
CA ASP A 140 6.63 -5.68 13.07
C ASP A 140 5.51 -6.73 13.02
N LEU A 141 5.80 -7.94 12.49
CA LEU A 141 4.85 -9.06 12.47
C LEU A 141 4.46 -9.47 13.89
N ASP A 142 3.17 -9.71 14.10
CA ASP A 142 2.67 -10.30 15.33
C ASP A 142 2.92 -11.82 15.31
N LYS A 143 4.03 -12.22 15.94
CA LYS A 143 4.41 -13.63 16.03
C LYS A 143 3.51 -14.43 16.98
N THR A 144 2.77 -13.76 17.87
CA THR A 144 1.90 -14.45 18.84
C THR A 144 0.60 -14.91 18.21
N GLU A 145 0.08 -14.12 17.27
CA GLU A 145 -1.12 -14.44 16.48
C GLU A 145 -0.79 -15.18 15.16
N GLY A 146 0.47 -15.57 14.95
CA GLY A 146 0.89 -16.32 13.77
C GLY A 146 0.89 -15.51 12.47
N GLU A 147 1.02 -14.18 12.54
CA GLU A 147 1.01 -13.32 11.37
C GLU A 147 2.14 -13.66 10.38
N LEU A 148 1.78 -13.83 9.12
CA LEU A 148 2.72 -14.08 8.03
C LEU A 148 2.91 -12.83 7.16
N MET A 149 4.05 -12.79 6.46
CA MET A 149 4.24 -11.82 5.38
C MET A 149 3.17 -12.05 4.30
N PRO A 150 2.66 -10.98 3.66
CA PRO A 150 1.79 -11.13 2.51
C PRO A 150 2.56 -11.86 1.38
N PRO A 151 1.89 -12.68 0.57
CA PRO A 151 2.47 -13.21 -0.65
C PRO A 151 2.66 -12.08 -1.68
N ASN A 152 3.01 -12.46 -2.91
CA ASN A 152 2.99 -11.54 -4.04
C ASN A 152 1.65 -10.79 -4.14
N PRO A 153 1.65 -9.48 -4.42
CA PRO A 153 0.45 -8.67 -4.40
C PRO A 153 -0.53 -9.06 -5.51
N SER A 154 -1.82 -9.00 -5.18
CA SER A 154 -2.90 -9.04 -6.16
C SER A 154 -2.98 -7.71 -6.91
N VAL A 155 -3.43 -7.73 -8.18
CA VAL A 155 -3.46 -6.54 -9.03
C VAL A 155 -4.87 -6.26 -9.53
N ARG A 156 -5.35 -5.04 -9.31
CA ARG A 156 -6.62 -4.54 -9.83
C ARG A 156 -6.34 -3.60 -11.01
N ASN A 157 -6.96 -3.88 -12.16
CA ASN A 157 -6.89 -3.05 -13.38
C ASN A 157 -5.48 -2.70 -13.86
N GLY A 158 -4.44 -3.43 -13.44
CA GLY A 158 -3.04 -3.08 -13.73
C GLY A 158 -2.52 -1.82 -13.03
N THR A 159 -3.26 -1.27 -12.05
CA THR A 159 -2.94 0.04 -11.46
C THR A 159 -2.88 0.05 -9.94
N VAL A 160 -3.42 -0.95 -9.25
CA VAL A 160 -3.37 -1.01 -7.78
C VAL A 160 -2.85 -2.36 -7.35
N LEU A 161 -1.82 -2.35 -6.49
CA LEU A 161 -1.29 -3.55 -5.84
C LEU A 161 -1.94 -3.70 -4.48
N TYR A 162 -2.41 -4.91 -4.17
CA TYR A 162 -2.96 -5.28 -2.88
C TYR A 162 -2.09 -6.37 -2.23
N PHE A 163 -1.45 -6.02 -1.12
CA PHE A 163 -0.73 -6.93 -0.25
C PHE A 163 -1.69 -7.35 0.86
N LYS A 164 -2.06 -8.63 0.92
CA LYS A 164 -2.99 -9.16 1.91
C LYS A 164 -2.37 -10.33 2.68
N ASN A 165 -2.61 -10.39 3.97
CA ASN A 165 -2.55 -11.62 4.75
C ASN A 165 -3.89 -11.87 5.47
N ASP A 166 -3.92 -12.76 6.46
CA ASP A 166 -5.15 -13.10 7.18
C ASP A 166 -5.66 -12.00 8.12
N MET A 167 -4.86 -10.96 8.39
CA MET A 167 -5.20 -9.93 9.37
C MET A 167 -5.50 -8.56 8.74
N MET A 168 -4.88 -8.28 7.59
CA MET A 168 -4.92 -6.95 7.01
C MET A 168 -4.69 -6.94 5.50
N ILE A 169 -5.15 -5.84 4.88
CA ILE A 169 -4.95 -5.50 3.48
C ILE A 169 -4.20 -4.16 3.44
N TYR A 170 -3.12 -4.10 2.68
CA TYR A 170 -2.39 -2.88 2.34
C TYR A 170 -2.40 -2.70 0.83
N TRP A 171 -2.78 -1.51 0.35
CA TRP A 171 -2.81 -1.25 -1.08
C TRP A 171 -2.01 0.00 -1.45
N VAL A 172 -1.49 -0.01 -2.67
CA VAL A 172 -0.75 1.11 -3.25
C VAL A 172 -1.10 1.25 -4.73
N ALA A 173 -1.44 2.47 -5.13
CA ALA A 173 -1.74 2.83 -6.50
C ALA A 173 -0.45 3.15 -7.28
N ALA A 174 -0.49 2.83 -8.56
CA ALA A 174 0.56 3.14 -9.52
C ALA A 174 0.65 4.63 -9.79
N GLU A 175 1.87 5.11 -10.03
CA GLU A 175 2.07 6.44 -10.56
C GLU A 175 2.32 6.39 -12.07
N PRO A 176 1.77 7.35 -12.84
CA PRO A 176 2.04 7.43 -14.26
C PRO A 176 3.51 7.74 -14.51
N MET A 177 4.15 6.94 -15.35
CA MET A 177 5.56 7.14 -15.70
C MET A 177 5.75 8.25 -16.73
N PRO A 178 6.82 9.06 -16.62
CA PRO A 178 7.18 10.03 -17.65
C PRO A 178 7.32 9.38 -19.03
N GLU A 179 7.06 10.15 -20.08
CA GLU A 179 6.99 9.65 -21.46
C GLU A 179 8.20 8.80 -21.86
N LYS A 180 9.41 9.26 -21.55
CA LYS A 180 10.65 8.52 -21.86
C LYS A 180 10.69 7.16 -21.15
N THR A 181 10.41 7.14 -19.85
CA THR A 181 10.38 5.89 -19.07
C THR A 181 9.31 4.95 -19.60
N ARG A 182 8.12 5.47 -19.90
CA ARG A 182 6.99 4.69 -20.41
C ARG A 182 7.25 4.11 -21.81
N ASN A 183 7.87 4.88 -22.71
CA ASN A 183 7.99 4.50 -24.12
C ASN A 183 9.31 3.78 -24.44
N GLU A 184 10.38 4.00 -23.66
CA GLU A 184 11.69 3.39 -23.92
C GLU A 184 12.07 2.34 -22.88
N PHE A 185 11.89 2.63 -21.59
CA PHE A 185 12.35 1.73 -20.51
C PHE A 185 11.36 0.62 -20.19
N LEU A 186 10.07 0.94 -20.01
CA LEU A 186 9.06 -0.07 -19.65
C LEU A 186 8.99 -1.21 -20.69
N PRO A 187 8.97 -0.97 -22.02
CA PRO A 187 8.90 -2.07 -22.99
C PRO A 187 10.09 -3.02 -22.90
N LEU A 188 11.29 -2.51 -22.55
CA LEU A 188 12.47 -3.34 -22.33
C LEU A 188 12.32 -4.18 -21.05
N LEU A 189 11.85 -3.57 -19.97
CA LEU A 189 11.63 -4.28 -18.71
C LEU A 189 10.54 -5.36 -18.84
N GLU A 190 9.44 -5.04 -19.51
CA GLU A 190 8.29 -5.92 -19.74
C GLU A 190 8.62 -7.08 -20.70
N SER A 191 9.66 -6.93 -21.53
CA SER A 191 10.17 -8.03 -22.39
C SER A 191 10.88 -9.15 -21.61
N LEU A 192 11.25 -8.90 -20.35
CA LEU A 192 11.80 -9.90 -19.45
C LEU A 192 10.66 -10.65 -18.74
N ASP A 193 10.93 -11.87 -18.32
CA ASP A 193 10.01 -12.67 -17.51
C ASP A 193 10.56 -12.78 -16.09
N PHE A 194 9.87 -12.15 -15.15
CA PHE A 194 10.22 -12.14 -13.73
C PHE A 194 9.46 -13.20 -12.92
N PHE A 195 8.55 -13.96 -13.53
CA PHE A 195 7.86 -15.08 -12.89
C PHE A 195 8.59 -16.40 -13.08
N ASN A 196 9.38 -16.51 -14.15
CA ASN A 196 10.27 -17.64 -14.36
C ASN A 196 11.60 -17.40 -13.65
N GLU A 197 11.78 -18.02 -12.48
CA GLU A 197 13.12 -18.28 -11.93
C GLU A 197 13.90 -19.05 -12.99
N ARG A 198 14.83 -18.41 -13.71
CA ARG A 198 15.70 -19.13 -14.65
C ARG A 198 16.53 -20.14 -13.86
N GLU A 199 16.54 -21.37 -14.36
CA GLU A 199 17.37 -22.49 -13.93
C GLU A 199 18.78 -22.03 -13.52
N GLU A 200 19.27 -22.59 -12.41
CA GLU A 200 20.66 -22.47 -11.99
C GLU A 200 21.58 -22.79 -13.17
N VAL A 201 22.17 -21.76 -13.77
CA VAL A 201 23.34 -21.94 -14.63
C VAL A 201 24.49 -22.25 -13.68
N ILE A 202 24.67 -23.54 -13.37
CA ILE A 202 25.88 -24.04 -12.72
C ILE A 202 27.02 -23.82 -13.73
N PRO A 203 27.99 -22.94 -13.46
CA PRO A 203 29.14 -22.81 -14.34
C PRO A 203 29.99 -24.08 -14.23
N TYR A 204 30.26 -24.72 -15.38
CA TYR A 204 31.29 -25.74 -15.52
C TYR A 204 32.69 -25.13 -15.40
#